data_AF-A0A2H3CUA9-F1
#
_entry.id   AF-A0A2H3CUA9-F1
#
_cell.length_a   1.000
_cell.length_b   1.000
_cell.length_c   1.000
_cell.angle_alpha   90.00
_cell.angle_beta   90.00
_cell.angle_gamma   90.00
#
_symmetry.space_group_name_H-M   'P 1'
#
loop_
_entity.id
_entity.type
_entity.pdbx_description
1 polymer ?
#
loop_
_entity_poly.entity_id
_entity_poly.type
_entity_poly.pdbx_seq_one_letter_code
_entity_poly.pdbx_strand_id
1 'polypeptide(L)'
;MANKIVVPDSHPWPGKSADVRGLSQVPTEENPRQGQLIFKDPAGSPHTLQIVADHAYPIPDGSYTLIGCSGMLSPNLYHWAVGQLREDGKFEKLSVFSSANDEQVRPSELGLENKVKMILC
;
A
#
# COMPACT_ATOMS: atom_id res chain seq x y z
N MET A 1 7.40 14.25 -15.85
CA MET A 1 6.51 15.02 -14.95
C MET A 1 6.26 14.15 -13.74
N ALA A 2 6.57 14.60 -12.53
CA ALA A 2 6.47 13.79 -11.31
C ALA A 2 5.14 14.10 -10.60
N ASN A 3 4.31 13.07 -10.39
CA ASN A 3 3.03 13.20 -9.71
C ASN A 3 3.27 13.51 -8.23
N LYS A 4 2.76 14.64 -7.73
CA LYS A 4 2.95 15.11 -6.36
C LYS A 4 1.80 14.61 -5.49
N ILE A 5 2.10 13.82 -4.46
CA ILE A 5 1.12 13.45 -3.44
C ILE A 5 1.34 14.38 -2.24
N VAL A 6 0.32 15.15 -1.88
CA VAL A 6 0.32 16.05 -0.71
C VAL A 6 -0.47 15.37 0.40
N VAL A 7 0.21 15.00 1.48
CA VAL A 7 -0.43 14.47 2.70
C VAL A 7 -0.84 15.68 3.56
N PRO A 8 -2.13 15.86 3.91
CA PRO A 8 -2.57 17.02 4.66
C PRO A 8 -2.09 17.01 6.12
N ASP A 9 -1.63 18.17 6.61
CA ASP A 9 -0.93 18.43 7.88
C ASP A 9 -1.76 18.30 9.19
N SER A 10 -2.87 17.56 9.20
CA SER A 10 -3.64 17.42 10.44
C SER A 10 -3.10 16.27 11.31
N HIS A 11 -2.12 16.63 12.16
CA HIS A 11 -1.49 15.86 13.26
C HIS A 11 -0.28 15.00 12.89
N PRO A 12 0.82 15.02 13.68
CA PRO A 12 2.07 14.34 13.36
C PRO A 12 1.91 12.84 13.62
N TRP A 13 1.41 12.10 12.63
CA TRP A 13 1.41 10.65 12.68
C TRP A 13 2.62 10.14 11.87
N PRO A 14 3.52 9.35 12.47
CA PRO A 14 4.48 8.60 11.67
C PRO A 14 3.65 7.75 10.71
N GLY A 15 3.84 7.92 9.40
CA GLY A 15 3.08 7.19 8.39
C GLY A 15 3.03 5.72 8.76
N LYS A 16 1.84 5.10 8.79
CA LYS A 16 1.71 3.68 9.10
C LYS A 16 2.60 2.91 8.13
N SER A 17 3.72 2.42 8.63
CA SER A 17 4.64 1.61 7.85
C SER A 17 4.14 0.18 7.87
N ALA A 18 4.15 -0.47 6.72
CA ALA A 18 3.84 -1.89 6.61
C ALA A 18 5.00 -2.61 5.94
N ASP A 19 5.21 -3.84 6.37
CA ASP A 19 6.22 -4.71 5.82
C ASP A 19 5.65 -5.46 4.61
N VAL A 20 6.27 -5.29 3.45
CA VAL A 20 5.92 -5.97 2.21
C VAL A 20 6.89 -7.13 2.01
N ARG A 21 6.36 -8.30 1.66
CA ARG A 21 7.15 -9.51 1.38
C ARG A 21 6.66 -10.24 0.16
N GLY A 22 7.57 -10.90 -0.56
CA GLY A 22 7.23 -11.85 -1.63
C GLY A 22 6.99 -11.21 -3.00
N LEU A 23 7.12 -9.90 -3.12
CA LEU A 23 6.98 -9.17 -4.40
C LEU A 23 8.34 -8.81 -5.03
N SER A 24 9.45 -9.32 -4.48
CA SER A 24 10.81 -8.99 -4.89
C SER A 24 11.29 -9.76 -6.12
N GLN A 25 10.70 -10.92 -6.40
CA GLN A 25 11.04 -11.72 -7.57
C GLN A 25 10.37 -11.14 -8.82
N VAL A 26 11.07 -11.18 -9.96
CA VAL A 26 10.49 -10.89 -11.27
C VAL A 26 9.81 -12.17 -11.74
N PRO A 27 8.53 -12.13 -12.17
CA PRO A 27 7.81 -13.35 -12.48
C PRO A 27 8.37 -13.96 -13.77
N THR A 28 8.61 -15.27 -13.75
CA THR A 28 9.07 -16.05 -14.92
C THR A 28 7.92 -16.38 -15.88
N GLU A 29 6.68 -16.21 -15.42
CA GLU A 29 5.43 -16.49 -16.12
C GLU A 29 4.53 -15.24 -16.14
N GLU A 30 3.47 -15.22 -16.94
CA GLU A 30 2.51 -14.10 -17.01
C GLU A 30 1.58 -13.99 -15.78
N ASN A 31 1.80 -14.80 -14.75
CA ASN A 31 1.00 -14.78 -13.54
C ASN A 31 1.31 -13.55 -12.67
N PRO A 32 0.29 -12.88 -12.09
CA PRO A 32 0.49 -11.83 -11.10
C PRO A 32 1.35 -12.32 -9.94
N ARG A 33 2.26 -11.48 -9.47
CA ARG A 33 3.10 -11.83 -8.32
C ARG A 33 2.30 -11.72 -7.05
N GLN A 34 2.46 -12.70 -6.18
CA GLN A 34 1.75 -12.76 -4.90
C GLN A 34 2.71 -12.50 -3.76
N GLY A 35 2.23 -11.77 -2.76
CA GLY A 35 3.01 -11.40 -1.59
C GLY A 35 2.12 -11.15 -0.39
N GLN A 36 2.75 -10.65 0.66
CA GLN A 36 2.11 -10.37 1.93
C GLN A 36 2.39 -8.94 2.37
N LEU A 37 1.35 -8.31 2.92
CA LEU A 37 1.41 -7.03 3.59
C LEU A 37 1.19 -7.24 5.08
N ILE A 38 2.19 -6.91 5.89
CA ILE A 38 2.15 -7.12 7.34
C ILE A 38 2.13 -5.75 8.02
N PHE A 39 1.14 -5.48 8.85
CA PHE A 39 1.03 -4.23 9.60
C PHE A 39 0.38 -4.46 10.96
N LYS A 40 0.37 -3.43 11.80
CA LYS A 40 -0.29 -3.47 13.11
C LYS A 40 -1.56 -2.62 13.11
N ASP A 41 -2.63 -3.15 13.71
CA ASP A 41 -3.85 -2.38 13.96
C ASP A 41 -3.63 -1.32 15.07
N PRO A 42 -4.61 -0.43 15.35
CA PRO A 42 -4.51 0.52 16.44
C PRO A 42 -4.32 -0.09 17.85
N ALA A 43 -4.71 -1.36 18.05
CA ALA A 43 -4.47 -2.09 19.30
C ALA A 43 -3.05 -2.70 19.36
N GLY A 44 -2.27 -2.57 18.28
CA GLY A 44 -0.91 -3.10 18.16
C GLY A 44 -0.84 -4.56 17.69
N SER A 45 -1.97 -5.18 17.36
CA SER A 45 -2.03 -6.57 16.89
C SER A 45 -1.54 -6.67 15.45
N PRO A 46 -0.66 -7.62 15.11
CA PRO A 46 -0.21 -7.82 13.74
C PRO A 46 -1.31 -8.43 12.87
N HIS A 47 -1.45 -7.91 11.66
CA HIS A 47 -2.33 -8.41 10.61
C HIS A 47 -1.51 -8.67 9.35
N THR A 48 -1.92 -9.69 8.61
CA THR A 48 -1.32 -10.06 7.33
C THR A 48 -2.40 -10.07 6.27
N LEU A 49 -2.15 -9.35 5.19
CA LEU A 49 -3.03 -9.31 4.01
C LEU A 49 -2.28 -9.87 2.79
N GLN A 50 -2.95 -10.70 2.01
CA GLN A 50 -2.47 -11.15 0.70
C GLN A 50 -2.57 -10.03 -0.32
N ILE A 51 -1.49 -9.82 -1.07
CA ILE A 51 -1.38 -8.76 -2.06
C ILE A 51 -0.89 -9.32 -3.39
N VAL A 52 -1.27 -8.65 -4.48
CA VAL A 52 -0.92 -9.01 -5.84
C VAL A 52 -0.35 -7.81 -6.61
N ALA A 53 0.71 -8.06 -7.39
CA ALA A 53 1.31 -7.06 -8.26
C ALA A 53 1.38 -7.56 -9.71
N ASP A 54 0.61 -6.90 -10.56
CA ASP A 54 0.41 -7.28 -11.97
C ASP A 54 1.50 -6.69 -12.89
N HIS A 55 2.41 -5.88 -12.34
CA HIS A 55 3.51 -5.28 -13.08
C HIS A 55 4.82 -6.07 -12.90
N ALA A 56 5.74 -5.94 -13.86
CA ALA A 56 7.02 -6.64 -13.85
C ALA A 56 8.08 -6.05 -12.89
N TYR A 57 7.92 -4.81 -12.42
CA TYR A 57 8.91 -4.15 -11.57
C TYR A 57 9.02 -4.80 -10.18
N PRO A 58 10.17 -5.31 -9.75
CA PRO A 58 10.34 -5.92 -8.44
C PRO A 58 10.08 -4.92 -7.31
N ILE A 59 9.41 -5.37 -6.25
CA ILE A 59 9.21 -4.60 -5.01
C ILE A 59 10.00 -5.35 -3.94
N PRO A 60 11.18 -4.83 -3.54
CA PRO A 60 12.00 -5.47 -2.52
C PRO A 60 11.23 -5.68 -1.22
N ASP A 61 11.59 -6.74 -0.49
CA ASP A 61 11.00 -6.96 0.83
C ASP A 61 11.45 -5.85 1.79
N GLY A 62 10.55 -5.38 2.65
CA GLY A 62 10.87 -4.40 3.68
C GLY A 62 9.71 -3.49 4.07
N SER A 63 10.03 -2.50 4.90
CA SER A 63 9.07 -1.57 5.47
C SER A 63 8.85 -0.37 4.55
N TYR A 64 7.59 -0.11 4.19
CA TYR A 64 7.19 0.98 3.31
C TYR A 64 6.10 1.83 3.94
N THR A 65 6.06 3.11 3.55
CA THR A 65 4.87 3.94 3.76
C THR A 65 3.83 3.57 2.73
N LEU A 66 2.59 3.38 3.17
CA LEU A 66 1.46 3.01 2.32
C LEU A 66 0.49 4.17 2.12
N ILE A 67 -0.05 4.26 0.91
CA ILE A 67 -1.22 5.07 0.60
C ILE A 67 -2.27 4.17 -0.04
N GLY A 68 -3.37 3.95 0.67
CA GLY A 68 -4.48 3.11 0.21
C GLY A 68 -5.58 3.91 -0.47
N CYS A 69 -6.13 3.34 -1.53
CA CYS A 69 -7.35 3.82 -2.18
C CYS A 69 -8.33 2.65 -2.32
N SER A 70 -9.53 2.80 -1.77
CA SER A 70 -10.64 1.87 -2.00
C SER A 70 -11.28 2.19 -3.35
N GLY A 71 -11.49 1.17 -4.19
CA GLY A 71 -12.21 1.34 -5.44
C GLY A 71 -13.66 1.74 -5.20
N MET A 72 -14.12 2.84 -5.82
CA MET A 72 -15.53 3.30 -5.70
C MET A 72 -16.56 2.23 -6.12
N LEU A 73 -16.18 1.33 -7.04
CA LEU A 73 -17.07 0.30 -7.61
C LEU A 73 -16.86 -1.09 -6.97
N SER A 74 -15.83 -1.28 -6.16
CA SER A 74 -15.49 -2.56 -5.55
C SER A 74 -14.81 -2.29 -4.21
N PRO A 75 -15.59 -2.13 -3.11
CA PRO A 75 -15.07 -1.71 -1.81
C PRO A 75 -14.12 -2.73 -1.16
N ASN A 76 -13.99 -3.92 -1.75
CA ASN A 76 -13.05 -4.97 -1.32
C ASN A 76 -11.75 -4.95 -2.14
N LEU A 77 -11.70 -4.22 -3.27
CA LEU A 77 -10.51 -4.08 -4.09
C LEU A 77 -9.77 -2.81 -3.66
N TYR A 78 -8.70 -2.98 -2.87
CA TYR A 78 -7.84 -1.89 -2.46
C TYR A 78 -6.61 -1.85 -3.34
N HIS A 79 -6.34 -0.68 -3.89
CA HIS A 79 -5.06 -0.39 -4.52
C HIS A 79 -4.18 0.37 -3.55
N TRP A 80 -2.93 -0.02 -3.47
CA TRP A 80 -1.91 0.53 -2.59
C TRP A 80 -0.81 1.13 -3.43
N ALA A 81 -0.44 2.38 -3.14
CA ALA A 81 0.84 2.92 -3.55
C ALA A 81 1.84 2.74 -2.40
N VAL A 82 2.99 2.15 -2.70
CA VAL A 82 4.09 2.00 -1.75
C VAL A 82 5.20 2.97 -2.05
N GLY A 83 5.83 3.45 -1.01
CA GLY A 83 6.83 4.49 -1.13
C GLY A 83 7.54 4.79 0.18
N GLN A 84 8.32 5.86 0.14
CA GLN A 84 9.03 6.38 1.29
C GLN A 84 8.62 7.84 1.50
N LEU A 85 8.47 8.23 2.76
CA LEU A 85 8.32 9.63 3.12
C LEU A 85 9.71 10.28 3.14
N ARG A 86 9.91 11.29 2.30
CA ARG A 86 11.15 12.06 2.25
C ARG A 86 11.21 13.06 3.41
N GLU A 87 12.41 13.52 3.74
CA GLU A 87 12.65 14.53 4.77
C GLU A 87 11.90 15.85 4.51
N ASP A 88 11.58 16.15 3.24
CA ASP A 88 10.81 17.32 2.83
C ASP A 88 9.28 17.14 2.96
N GLY A 89 8.84 16.05 3.59
CA GLY A 89 7.43 15.71 3.80
C GLY A 89 6.71 15.19 2.56
N LYS A 90 7.42 14.98 1.43
CA LYS A 90 6.81 14.45 0.21
C LYS A 90 6.87 12.93 0.18
N PHE A 91 5.80 12.31 -0.28
CA PHE A 91 5.77 10.88 -0.55
C PHE A 91 6.41 10.58 -1.90
N GLU A 92 7.48 9.78 -1.88
CA GLU A 92 8.09 9.23 -3.07
C GLU A 92 7.51 7.86 -3.35
N LYS A 93 6.70 7.79 -4.40
CA LYS A 93 6.12 6.53 -4.86
C LYS A 93 7.21 5.65 -5.46
N LEU A 94 7.32 4.43 -4.95
CA LEU A 94 8.19 3.37 -5.46
C LEU A 94 7.43 2.39 -6.34
N SER A 95 6.24 1.95 -5.92
CA SER A 95 5.44 0.98 -6.69
C SER A 95 3.96 1.01 -6.34
N VAL A 96 3.18 0.09 -6.91
CA VAL A 96 1.78 -0.17 -6.57
C VAL A 96 1.48 -1.66 -6.45
N PHE A 97 0.46 -2.05 -5.70
CA PHE A 97 -0.11 -3.39 -5.71
C PHE A 97 -1.59 -3.33 -5.31
N SER A 98 -2.31 -4.43 -5.43
CA SER A 98 -3.68 -4.57 -4.94
C SER A 98 -3.80 -5.63 -3.86
N SER A 99 -4.86 -5.56 -3.06
CA SER A 99 -5.30 -6.70 -2.26
C SER A 99 -5.66 -7.88 -3.17
N ALA A 100 -5.42 -9.11 -2.70
CA ALA A 100 -5.85 -10.31 -3.40
C ALA A 100 -7.39 -10.41 -3.41
N ASN A 101 -7.96 -11.04 -4.45
CA ASN A 101 -9.40 -11.05 -4.68
C ASN A 101 -10.18 -11.93 -3.69
N ASP A 102 -9.48 -12.83 -2.99
CA ASP A 102 -9.99 -13.72 -1.95
C ASP A 102 -9.84 -13.16 -0.54
N GLU A 103 -9.25 -11.97 -0.39
CA GLU A 103 -9.16 -11.27 0.88
C GLU A 103 -10.54 -10.80 1.35
N GLN A 104 -11.06 -11.47 2.37
CA GLN A 104 -12.34 -11.13 2.99
C GLN A 104 -12.22 -10.01 4.03
N VAL A 105 -11.01 -9.70 4.48
CA VAL A 105 -10.78 -8.71 5.53
C VAL A 105 -10.66 -7.33 4.91
N ARG A 106 -11.49 -6.39 5.35
CA ARG A 106 -11.43 -5.01 4.86
C ARG A 106 -10.28 -4.28 5.57
N PRO A 107 -9.31 -3.71 4.84
CA PRO A 107 -8.28 -2.84 5.40
C PRO A 107 -8.84 -1.69 6.25
N SER A 108 -10.03 -1.20 5.90
CA SER A 108 -10.82 -0.24 6.69
C SER A 108 -11.12 -0.73 8.11
N GLU A 109 -11.55 -1.98 8.27
CA GLU A 109 -11.87 -2.58 9.58
C GLU A 109 -10.62 -2.77 10.44
N LEU A 110 -9.45 -2.88 9.81
CA LEU A 110 -8.15 -2.98 10.48
C LEU A 110 -7.49 -1.62 10.75
N GLY A 111 -8.23 -0.53 10.53
CA GLY A 111 -7.77 0.84 10.75
C GLY A 111 -6.68 1.28 9.76
N LEU A 112 -6.56 0.63 8.60
CA LEU A 112 -5.65 1.04 7.53
C LEU A 112 -6.26 2.12 6.63
N GLU A 113 -7.52 2.50 6.85
CA GLU A 113 -8.16 3.61 6.17
C GLU A 113 -7.82 4.96 6.80
N ASN A 114 -7.15 5.81 6.03
CA ASN A 114 -7.32 7.25 6.12
C ASN A 114 -7.53 7.74 4.69
N LYS A 115 -8.60 8.49 4.44
CA LYS A 115 -8.94 9.02 3.11
C LYS A 115 -7.84 9.98 2.64
N VAL A 116 -6.84 9.49 1.93
CA VAL A 116 -5.87 10.34 1.25
C VAL A 116 -6.51 10.83 -0.05
N LYS A 117 -6.73 12.14 -0.18
CA LYS A 117 -7.14 12.75 -1.45
C LYS A 117 -5.94 12.74 -2.39
N MET A 118 -5.88 11.79 -3.32
CA MET A 118 -4.99 11.90 -4.46
C MET A 118 -5.53 13.01 -5.37
N ILE A 119 -4.82 14.14 -5.46
CA ILE A 119 -5.07 15.14 -6.50
C ILE A 119 -4.13 14.80 -7.64
N LEU A 120 -4.69 14.31 -8.75
CA LEU A 120 -3.98 14.19 -10.01
C LEU A 120 -3.98 15.60 -10.64
N CYS A 121 -2.82 16.26 -10.69
CA CYS A 121 -2.65 17.52 -11.43
C CYS A 121 -2.33 17.24 -12.89
#